data_AF-X0Z7G1-F1
#
_entry.id   AF-X0Z7G1-F1
#
_cell.length_a   1.000
_cell.length_b   1.000
_cell.length_c   1.000
_cell.angle_alpha   90.00
_cell.angle_beta   90.00
_cell.angle_gamma   90.00
#
_symmetry.space_group_name_H-M   'P 1'
#
loop_
_entity.id
_entity.type
_entity.pdbx_description
1 polymer ?
#
loop_
_entity_poly.entity_id
_entity_poly.type
_entity_poly.pdbx_seq_one_letter_code
_entity_poly.pdbx_strand_id
1 'polypeptide(L)'
;MKEKITNLEVQEFLKSFEKDSKIEILEEGSKEITELEKIAKARGIELKGSRDLAVFKTIYAFTDRPNSNGAILPKKELLRVLPQIVGKPININHDRRLVVGSYIDYRYKQKENQVIAYGTFFKSNFGREFEQAKKLLKKKKLSTSFEIWSPEEKRKYRQDGSYELYQMELAGGALIYEDKDNEPAFKDAKVLSIAKENKEPKMELVYASKYKEDELITSAGETVVKEKEAVQPEIPKPIIKIKCSNCGEEMDYNGIDVKVKCQKCFAILDKSGTMIYPPQIKDFSVLCPSCRTGRWLILSRKEDSAKLQCSQCSKEYNVIFEKAKVNDAISKISFVYTSTISCPQCSKSIYIAGVSGMDSRLVKCGKCKLEFDYNIKNERYKRISKIEEVIPNENKIDNKKESSEEGGNKMDKEKKVKKASEKKVEV
;
A
#
# COMPACT_ATOMS: atom_id res chain seq x y z
N MET A 1 41.02 -13.46 -26.56
CA MET A 1 41.48 -14.46 -25.56
C MET A 1 40.52 -14.40 -24.38
N LYS A 2 39.78 -15.48 -24.09
CA LYS A 2 38.90 -15.57 -22.92
C LYS A 2 39.77 -16.06 -21.76
N GLU A 3 40.09 -15.18 -20.80
CA GLU A 3 40.73 -15.60 -19.56
C GLU A 3 39.82 -16.59 -18.85
N LYS A 4 40.30 -17.83 -18.69
CA LYS A 4 39.60 -18.86 -17.94
C LYS A 4 39.80 -18.54 -16.46
N ILE A 5 38.73 -18.16 -15.79
CA ILE A 5 38.67 -18.06 -14.32
C ILE A 5 39.21 -19.36 -13.74
N THR A 6 40.26 -19.26 -12.94
CA THR A 6 40.93 -20.41 -12.33
C THR A 6 40.11 -20.92 -11.15
N ASN A 7 40.24 -22.21 -10.84
CA ASN A 7 39.58 -22.80 -9.67
C ASN A 7 40.01 -22.12 -8.34
N LEU A 8 41.14 -21.42 -8.32
CA LEU A 8 41.59 -20.62 -7.18
C LEU A 8 40.72 -19.38 -6.98
N GLU A 9 40.41 -18.64 -8.06
CA GLU A 9 39.55 -17.45 -8.02
C GLU A 9 38.11 -17.81 -7.65
N VAL A 10 37.63 -18.98 -8.08
CA VAL A 10 36.32 -19.51 -7.64
C VAL A 10 36.34 -19.87 -6.15
N GLN A 11 37.42 -20.48 -5.64
CA GLN A 11 37.52 -20.80 -4.22
C GLN A 11 37.74 -19.57 -3.32
N GLU A 12 38.46 -18.56 -3.78
CA GLU A 12 38.59 -17.27 -3.07
C GLU A 12 37.27 -16.50 -3.07
N PHE A 13 36.55 -16.50 -4.19
CA PHE A 13 35.19 -15.96 -4.28
C PHE A 13 34.24 -16.68 -3.30
N LEU A 14 34.22 -18.00 -3.28
CA LEU A 14 33.37 -18.79 -2.39
C LEU A 14 33.75 -18.65 -0.90
N LYS A 15 35.05 -18.52 -0.58
CA LYS A 15 35.51 -18.23 0.80
C LYS A 15 35.17 -16.82 1.28
N SER A 16 35.08 -15.86 0.37
CA SER A 16 34.59 -14.50 0.63
C SER A 16 33.06 -14.45 0.77
N PHE A 17 32.33 -15.41 0.20
CA PHE A 17 30.88 -15.32 0.01
C PHE A 17 30.08 -15.75 1.25
N GLU A 18 30.50 -16.80 1.95
CA GLU A 18 29.74 -17.38 3.09
C GLU A 18 29.84 -16.59 4.43
N LYS A 19 30.56 -15.46 4.51
CA LYS A 19 31.00 -14.89 5.82
C LYS A 19 30.75 -13.40 6.10
N ASP A 20 30.30 -12.62 5.14
CA ASP A 20 30.68 -11.20 5.14
C ASP A 20 29.63 -10.22 5.68
N SER A 21 28.53 -10.72 6.23
CA SER A 21 27.56 -9.88 6.92
C SER A 21 27.60 -10.14 8.41
N LYS A 22 28.58 -9.58 9.08
CA LYS A 22 28.69 -9.68 10.53
C LYS A 22 27.74 -8.66 11.16
N ILE A 23 26.81 -9.14 11.99
CA ILE A 23 26.09 -8.31 12.95
C ILE A 23 26.76 -8.49 14.30
N GLU A 24 26.83 -7.42 15.07
CA GLU A 24 27.35 -7.43 16.42
C GLU A 24 26.45 -6.53 17.27
N ILE A 25 25.89 -7.09 18.35
CA ILE A 25 25.23 -6.28 19.39
C ILE A 25 26.36 -5.71 20.25
N LEU A 26 26.41 -4.39 20.35
CA LEU A 26 27.47 -3.71 21.09
C LEU A 26 27.14 -3.71 22.57
N GLU A 27 28.06 -4.23 23.38
CA GLU A 27 27.94 -4.21 24.83
C GLU A 27 28.27 -2.82 25.39
N GLU A 28 27.58 -2.47 26.48
CA GLU A 28 27.83 -1.22 27.22
C GLU A 28 29.29 -1.15 27.69
N GLY A 29 29.90 0.04 27.58
CA GLY A 29 31.28 0.28 28.01
C GLY A 29 32.38 -0.02 26.99
N SER A 30 32.07 -0.58 25.82
CA SER A 30 33.04 -0.68 24.72
C SER A 30 33.50 0.70 24.19
N LYS A 31 34.76 0.83 23.75
CA LYS A 31 35.27 2.10 23.18
C LYS A 31 34.43 2.59 21.99
N GLU A 32 33.93 1.65 21.18
CA GLU A 32 33.08 1.93 20.04
C GLU A 32 31.70 2.45 20.47
N ILE A 33 31.11 1.89 21.55
CA ILE A 33 29.82 2.41 22.05
C ILE A 33 29.97 3.80 22.67
N THR A 34 31.07 4.13 23.35
CA THR A 34 31.29 5.49 23.87
C THR A 34 31.34 6.54 22.76
N GLU A 35 31.90 6.21 21.59
CA GLU A 35 31.89 7.11 20.44
C GLU A 35 30.48 7.26 19.87
N LEU A 36 29.76 6.14 19.72
CA LEU A 36 28.37 6.13 19.26
C LEU A 36 27.42 6.85 20.22
N GLU A 37 27.63 6.78 21.52
CA GLU A 37 26.89 7.53 22.54
C GLU A 37 26.99 9.03 22.29
N LYS A 38 28.19 9.54 21.95
CA LYS A 38 28.38 10.97 21.61
C LYS A 38 27.65 11.34 20.33
N ILE A 39 27.77 10.50 19.31
CA ILE A 39 27.14 10.68 17.99
C ILE A 39 25.61 10.66 18.10
N ALA A 40 25.06 9.73 18.88
CA ALA A 40 23.64 9.60 19.16
C ALA A 40 23.13 10.76 20.00
N LYS A 41 23.86 11.18 21.04
CA LYS A 41 23.52 12.32 21.88
C LYS A 41 23.45 13.62 21.07
N ALA A 42 24.38 13.84 20.13
CA ALA A 42 24.34 14.97 19.20
C ALA A 42 23.10 14.98 18.29
N ARG A 43 22.42 13.84 18.14
CA ARG A 43 21.16 13.67 17.40
C ARG A 43 19.93 13.60 18.32
N GLY A 44 20.08 13.88 19.62
CA GLY A 44 18.98 13.83 20.59
C GLY A 44 18.61 12.42 21.07
N ILE A 45 19.47 11.42 20.86
CA ILE A 45 19.25 10.03 21.28
C ILE A 45 20.14 9.73 22.49
N GLU A 46 19.53 9.49 23.65
CA GLU A 46 20.27 9.08 24.86
C GLU A 46 20.43 7.56 24.89
N LEU A 47 21.63 7.08 24.55
CA LEU A 47 21.96 5.65 24.55
C LEU A 47 22.45 5.15 25.91
N LYS A 48 23.15 6.01 26.66
CA LYS A 48 23.84 5.59 27.88
C LYS A 48 22.81 5.23 28.96
N GLY A 49 22.85 3.97 29.41
CA GLY A 49 21.90 3.45 30.40
C GLY A 49 20.47 3.32 29.88
N SER A 50 20.27 3.35 28.55
CA SER A 50 18.94 3.26 27.95
C SER A 50 18.33 1.87 28.18
N ARG A 51 17.17 1.85 28.85
CA ARG A 51 16.36 0.63 29.00
C ARG A 51 15.55 0.30 27.74
N ASP A 52 15.39 1.28 26.86
CA ASP A 52 14.53 1.18 25.67
C ASP A 52 15.29 0.86 24.39
N LEU A 53 16.59 1.16 24.36
CA LEU A 53 17.41 1.02 23.16
C LEU A 53 18.52 -0.01 23.33
N ALA A 54 18.75 -0.82 22.30
CA ALA A 54 20.00 -1.54 22.10
C ALA A 54 20.73 -0.97 20.88
N VAL A 55 22.05 -1.09 20.86
CA VAL A 55 22.88 -0.66 19.73
C VAL A 55 23.45 -1.89 19.06
N PHE A 56 23.44 -1.89 17.73
CA PHE A 56 24.12 -2.90 16.95
C PHE A 56 24.93 -2.28 15.83
N LYS A 57 25.92 -3.04 15.40
CA LYS A 57 26.81 -2.77 14.28
C LYS A 57 26.59 -3.83 13.23
N THR A 58 26.59 -3.44 11.97
CA THR A 58 26.47 -4.38 10.86
C THR A 58 27.29 -3.96 9.66
N ILE A 59 27.81 -4.94 8.91
CA ILE A 59 28.24 -4.71 7.54
C ILE A 59 26.99 -4.51 6.69
N TYR A 60 26.77 -3.28 6.25
CA TYR A 60 25.57 -2.88 5.53
C TYR A 60 25.65 -3.26 4.05
N ALA A 61 26.77 -2.94 3.39
CA ALA A 61 26.95 -3.20 1.96
C ALA A 61 28.43 -3.21 1.57
N PHE A 62 28.72 -3.77 0.40
CA PHE A 62 30.04 -3.73 -0.24
C PHE A 62 29.99 -2.88 -1.51
N THR A 63 31.07 -2.18 -1.84
CA THR A 63 31.19 -1.41 -3.09
C THR A 63 31.94 -2.19 -4.15
N ASP A 64 31.63 -1.88 -5.41
CA ASP A 64 32.36 -2.32 -6.62
C ASP A 64 32.46 -3.85 -6.81
N ARG A 65 31.65 -4.63 -6.10
CA ARG A 65 31.48 -6.07 -6.31
C ARG A 65 30.00 -6.44 -6.41
N PRO A 66 29.64 -7.44 -7.23
CA PRO A 66 28.26 -7.89 -7.32
C PRO A 66 27.84 -8.54 -6.00
N ASN A 67 26.65 -8.19 -5.53
CA ASN A 67 25.97 -8.95 -4.49
C ASN A 67 25.32 -10.20 -5.08
N SER A 68 24.67 -10.99 -4.23
CA SER A 68 23.99 -12.24 -4.64
C SER A 68 22.85 -12.03 -5.66
N ASN A 69 22.36 -10.79 -5.83
CA ASN A 69 21.36 -10.42 -6.84
C ASN A 69 22.00 -9.89 -8.14
N GLY A 70 23.33 -9.95 -8.26
CA GLY A 70 24.08 -9.36 -9.37
C GLY A 70 24.19 -7.83 -9.31
N ALA A 71 23.62 -7.17 -8.29
CA ALA A 71 23.70 -5.73 -8.16
C ALA A 71 25.08 -5.30 -7.64
N ILE A 72 25.70 -4.36 -8.33
CA ILE A 72 26.98 -3.74 -7.97
C ILE A 72 26.67 -2.34 -7.49
N LEU A 73 27.24 -1.94 -6.36
CA LEU A 73 27.14 -0.59 -5.83
C LEU A 73 28.42 0.18 -6.18
N PRO A 74 28.43 1.05 -7.22
CA PRO A 74 29.62 1.82 -7.55
C PRO A 74 30.00 2.69 -6.35
N LYS A 75 31.25 2.61 -5.90
CA LYS A 75 31.74 3.29 -4.69
C LYS A 75 31.45 4.77 -4.68
N LYS A 76 31.71 5.45 -5.80
CA LYS A 76 31.46 6.89 -5.94
C LYS A 76 29.99 7.23 -5.70
N GLU A 77 29.08 6.44 -6.27
CA GLU A 77 27.64 6.66 -6.10
C GLU A 77 27.19 6.30 -4.68
N LEU A 78 27.67 5.18 -4.11
CA LEU A 78 27.28 4.78 -2.76
C LEU A 78 27.73 5.80 -1.72
N LEU A 79 28.98 6.28 -1.80
CA LEU A 79 29.52 7.29 -0.87
C LEU A 79 28.75 8.61 -0.96
N ARG A 80 28.27 9.00 -2.16
CA ARG A 80 27.45 10.20 -2.35
C ARG A 80 26.12 10.10 -1.61
N VAL A 81 25.48 8.92 -1.59
CA VAL A 81 24.13 8.73 -1.02
C VAL A 81 24.16 8.20 0.41
N LEU A 82 25.32 7.75 0.88
CA LEU A 82 25.51 7.16 2.20
C LEU A 82 24.97 8.00 3.37
N PRO A 83 25.09 9.34 3.38
CA PRO A 83 24.49 10.18 4.42
C PRO A 83 22.99 9.95 4.64
N GLN A 84 22.27 9.50 3.60
CA GLN A 84 20.83 9.25 3.67
C GLN A 84 20.46 8.09 4.62
N ILE A 85 21.40 7.21 4.98
CA ILE A 85 21.08 6.06 5.84
C ILE A 85 20.68 6.48 7.26
N VAL A 86 21.20 7.61 7.74
CA VAL A 86 20.91 8.10 9.10
C VAL A 86 19.41 8.44 9.21
N GLY A 87 18.74 7.84 10.20
CA GLY A 87 17.31 7.96 10.42
C GLY A 87 16.46 6.99 9.58
N LYS A 88 17.05 6.21 8.66
CA LYS A 88 16.28 5.23 7.88
C LYS A 88 15.89 4.03 8.74
N PRO A 89 14.71 3.44 8.46
CA PRO A 89 14.16 2.37 9.29
C PRO A 89 14.97 1.09 9.15
N ILE A 90 14.96 0.33 10.24
CA ILE A 90 15.39 -1.07 10.30
C ILE A 90 14.14 -1.91 10.54
N ASN A 91 13.81 -2.79 9.61
CA ASN A 91 12.67 -3.71 9.73
C ASN A 91 13.12 -5.16 9.97
N ILE A 92 12.19 -6.08 10.21
CA ILE A 92 12.48 -7.52 10.27
C ILE A 92 11.97 -8.18 8.98
N ASN A 93 12.81 -8.99 8.34
CA ASN A 93 12.48 -9.79 7.15
C ASN A 93 11.86 -8.98 5.99
N HIS A 94 12.25 -7.71 5.85
CA HIS A 94 11.66 -6.75 4.90
C HIS A 94 10.19 -6.41 5.15
N ASP A 95 9.58 -6.82 6.26
CA ASP A 95 8.24 -6.36 6.62
C ASP A 95 8.29 -4.91 7.09
N ARG A 96 7.95 -3.98 6.18
CA ARG A 96 7.92 -2.54 6.46
C ARG A 96 6.91 -2.13 7.53
N ARG A 97 6.01 -3.02 7.97
CA ARG A 97 5.13 -2.78 9.12
C ARG A 97 5.83 -3.06 10.45
N LEU A 98 6.88 -3.88 10.43
CA LEU A 98 7.64 -4.29 11.61
C LEU A 98 8.98 -3.54 11.69
N VAL A 99 8.91 -2.22 11.87
CA VAL A 99 10.09 -1.36 12.05
C VAL A 99 10.54 -1.41 13.51
N VAL A 100 11.70 -2.02 13.74
CA VAL A 100 12.25 -2.30 15.07
C VAL A 100 13.38 -1.36 15.48
N GLY A 101 13.75 -0.43 14.61
CA GLY A 101 14.90 0.44 14.84
C GLY A 101 15.12 1.49 13.77
N SER A 102 16.21 2.24 13.94
CA SER A 102 16.70 3.19 12.94
C SER A 102 18.23 3.22 12.90
N TYR A 103 18.82 3.43 11.73
CA TYR A 103 20.25 3.69 11.63
C TYR A 103 20.59 5.07 12.21
N ILE A 104 21.69 5.15 12.94
CA ILE A 104 22.13 6.38 13.62
C ILE A 104 23.46 6.90 13.08
N ASP A 105 24.27 6.02 12.48
CA ASP A 105 25.59 6.36 11.96
C ASP A 105 26.08 5.34 10.94
N TYR A 106 27.16 5.68 10.22
CA TYR A 106 27.83 4.78 9.30
C TYR A 106 29.32 5.10 9.17
N ARG A 107 30.10 4.13 8.72
CA ARG A 107 31.52 4.27 8.37
C ARG A 107 31.82 3.52 7.09
N TYR A 108 32.64 4.10 6.23
CA TYR A 108 33.19 3.41 5.08
C TYR A 108 34.62 2.93 5.38
N LYS A 109 34.84 1.63 5.21
CA LYS A 109 36.13 0.99 5.36
C LYS A 109 36.78 0.82 3.99
N GLN A 110 37.69 1.74 3.65
CA GLN A 110 38.25 1.86 2.31
C GLN A 110 39.09 0.65 1.88
N LYS A 111 39.82 0.01 2.80
CA LYS A 111 40.66 -1.15 2.47
C LYS A 111 39.81 -2.38 2.12
N GLU A 112 38.70 -2.54 2.82
CA GLU A 112 37.79 -3.67 2.65
C GLU A 112 36.60 -3.37 1.71
N ASN A 113 36.54 -2.15 1.13
CA ASN A 113 35.44 -1.67 0.28
C ASN A 113 34.04 -1.95 0.87
N GLN A 114 33.87 -1.75 2.17
CA GLN A 114 32.63 -2.07 2.88
C GLN A 114 32.08 -0.89 3.68
N VAL A 115 30.76 -0.82 3.77
CA VAL A 115 30.03 0.10 4.64
C VAL A 115 29.68 -0.64 5.93
N ILE A 116 30.08 -0.06 7.05
CA ILE A 116 29.57 -0.41 8.37
C ILE A 116 28.44 0.55 8.71
N ALA A 117 27.28 0.05 9.10
CA ALA A 117 26.19 0.86 9.63
C ALA A 117 25.96 0.55 11.11
N TYR A 118 25.57 1.57 11.84
CA TYR A 118 25.24 1.49 13.27
C TYR A 118 23.77 1.82 13.43
N GLY A 119 23.05 0.96 14.13
CA GLY A 119 21.61 1.07 14.32
C GLY A 119 21.22 0.97 15.79
N THR A 120 20.08 1.58 16.10
CA THR A 120 19.37 1.34 17.35
C THR A 120 18.26 0.33 17.13
N PHE A 121 17.96 -0.45 18.17
CA PHE A 121 16.84 -1.38 18.23
C PHE A 121 15.94 -0.98 19.42
N PHE A 122 14.64 -0.80 19.19
CA PHE A 122 13.66 -0.37 20.19
C PHE A 122 13.23 -1.56 21.08
N LYS A 123 14.15 -2.04 21.94
CA LYS A 123 14.00 -3.29 22.71
C LYS A 123 12.85 -3.28 23.72
N SER A 124 12.39 -2.12 24.19
CA SER A 124 11.21 -2.05 25.06
C SER A 124 9.90 -2.29 24.30
N ASN A 125 9.79 -1.77 23.08
CA ASN A 125 8.63 -1.98 22.20
C ASN A 125 8.64 -3.38 21.56
N PHE A 126 9.83 -3.92 21.30
CA PHE A 126 10.03 -5.17 20.56
C PHE A 126 10.90 -6.16 21.36
N GLY A 127 10.55 -6.36 22.63
CA GLY A 127 11.35 -7.18 23.55
C GLY A 127 11.46 -8.64 23.11
N ARG A 128 10.39 -9.22 22.55
CA ARG A 128 10.39 -10.61 22.05
C ARG A 128 11.30 -10.75 20.84
N GLU A 129 11.18 -9.83 19.90
CA GLU A 129 11.97 -9.78 18.68
C GLU A 129 13.45 -9.54 19.00
N PHE A 130 13.76 -8.71 20.01
CA PHE A 130 15.12 -8.47 20.47
C PHE A 130 15.75 -9.74 21.09
N GLU A 131 15.02 -10.45 21.94
CA GLU A 131 15.50 -11.73 22.49
C GLU A 131 15.73 -12.78 21.38
N GLN A 132 14.84 -12.81 20.39
CA GLN A 132 15.01 -13.66 19.22
C GLN A 132 16.23 -13.27 18.40
N ALA A 133 16.47 -11.97 18.17
CA ALA A 133 17.67 -11.47 17.51
C ALA A 133 18.93 -11.98 18.21
N LYS A 134 19.01 -11.85 19.54
CA LYS A 134 20.14 -12.36 20.33
C LYS A 134 20.34 -13.86 20.17
N LYS A 135 19.25 -14.64 20.20
CA LYS A 135 19.30 -16.10 20.01
C LYS A 135 19.80 -16.47 18.60
N LEU A 136 19.30 -15.81 17.57
CA LEU A 136 19.69 -16.04 16.18
C LEU A 136 21.13 -15.60 15.93
N LEU A 137 21.56 -14.49 16.51
CA LEU A 137 22.93 -14.01 16.43
C LEU A 137 23.91 -15.03 17.00
N LYS A 138 23.64 -15.59 18.18
CA LYS A 138 24.45 -16.67 18.78
C LYS A 138 24.52 -17.92 17.89
N LYS A 139 23.47 -18.19 17.12
CA LYS A 139 23.39 -19.31 16.17
C LYS A 139 23.95 -18.99 14.78
N LYS A 140 24.45 -17.78 14.54
CA LYS A 140 24.85 -17.28 13.21
C LYS A 140 23.72 -17.36 12.17
N LYS A 141 22.49 -17.13 12.63
CA LYS A 141 21.24 -17.11 11.86
C LYS A 141 20.55 -15.75 11.87
N LEU A 142 21.27 -14.72 12.33
CA LEU A 142 20.84 -13.34 12.25
C LEU A 142 21.74 -12.64 11.25
N SER A 143 21.13 -11.99 10.28
CA SER A 143 21.85 -11.41 9.16
C SER A 143 21.14 -10.11 8.72
N THR A 144 21.80 -9.21 8.00
CA THR A 144 21.23 -7.93 7.54
C THR A 144 21.12 -7.85 6.03
N SER A 145 20.09 -7.16 5.55
CA SER A 145 19.91 -6.80 4.15
C SER A 145 19.77 -5.30 4.00
N PHE A 146 20.22 -4.76 2.87
CA PHE A 146 20.09 -3.35 2.54
C PHE A 146 18.92 -3.11 1.60
N GLU A 147 18.26 -1.97 1.75
CA GLU A 147 17.20 -1.52 0.83
C GLU A 147 17.68 -0.28 0.07
N ILE A 148 18.01 -0.46 -1.20
CA ILE A 148 18.48 0.61 -2.09
C ILE A 148 17.56 0.68 -3.31
N TRP A 149 17.05 1.87 -3.58
CA TRP A 149 16.29 2.17 -4.79
C TRP A 149 17.22 2.69 -5.89
N SER A 150 16.96 2.28 -7.12
CA SER A 150 17.67 2.73 -8.33
C SER A 150 16.73 2.55 -9.51
N PRO A 151 16.46 3.61 -10.31
CA PRO A 151 15.64 3.50 -11.51
C PRO A 151 16.24 2.48 -12.48
N GLU A 152 15.39 1.70 -13.15
CA GLU A 152 15.83 0.62 -14.03
C GLU A 152 16.63 1.16 -15.23
N GLU A 153 16.20 2.26 -15.81
CA GLU A 153 16.85 2.94 -16.93
C GLU A 153 18.22 3.54 -16.58
N LYS A 154 18.57 3.57 -15.29
CA LYS A 154 19.89 4.01 -14.82
C LYS A 154 20.83 2.84 -14.52
N ARG A 155 20.34 1.60 -14.56
CA ARG A 155 21.19 0.42 -14.34
C ARG A 155 22.07 0.17 -15.55
N LYS A 156 23.34 -0.16 -15.30
CA LYS A 156 24.26 -0.58 -16.37
C LYS A 156 24.56 -2.06 -16.24
N TYR A 157 24.01 -2.87 -17.14
CA TYR A 157 24.24 -4.30 -17.18
C TYR A 157 25.61 -4.62 -17.78
N ARG A 158 26.31 -5.56 -17.15
CA ARG A 158 27.56 -6.16 -17.62
C ARG A 158 27.25 -7.44 -18.38
N GLN A 159 28.24 -7.95 -19.12
CA GLN A 159 28.09 -9.15 -19.94
C GLN A 159 27.79 -10.42 -19.12
N ASP A 160 28.20 -10.47 -17.86
CA ASP A 160 27.96 -11.56 -16.92
C ASP A 160 26.55 -11.54 -16.27
N GLY A 161 25.72 -10.56 -16.64
CA GLY A 161 24.37 -10.37 -16.09
C GLY A 161 24.34 -9.59 -14.78
N SER A 162 25.50 -9.23 -14.20
CA SER A 162 25.56 -8.27 -13.11
C SER A 162 25.21 -6.86 -13.60
N TYR A 163 24.82 -5.95 -12.70
CA TYR A 163 24.44 -4.60 -13.07
C TYR A 163 24.81 -3.58 -12.01
N GLU A 164 25.31 -2.44 -12.46
CA GLU A 164 25.67 -1.32 -11.59
C GLU A 164 24.44 -0.45 -11.30
N LEU A 165 24.25 -0.08 -10.03
CA LEU A 165 23.20 0.84 -9.60
C LEU A 165 23.69 2.30 -9.68
N TYR A 166 22.93 3.14 -10.37
CA TYR A 166 23.17 4.59 -10.46
C TYR A 166 21.94 5.37 -10.00
N GLN A 167 22.14 6.62 -9.59
CA GLN A 167 21.08 7.44 -8.99
C GLN A 167 20.41 6.74 -7.79
N MET A 168 21.24 6.13 -6.95
CA MET A 168 20.78 5.39 -5.79
C MET A 168 20.04 6.28 -4.78
N GLU A 169 19.08 5.70 -4.07
CA GLU A 169 18.48 6.25 -2.85
C GLU A 169 18.45 5.16 -1.77
N LEU A 170 18.92 5.47 -0.56
CA LEU A 170 18.88 4.52 0.56
C LEU A 170 17.50 4.54 1.21
N ALA A 171 16.81 3.40 1.22
CA ALA A 171 15.48 3.23 1.81
C ALA A 171 15.54 2.69 3.25
N GLY A 172 16.65 2.06 3.65
CA GLY A 172 16.85 1.51 4.99
C GLY A 172 17.51 0.14 4.94
N GLY A 173 17.09 -0.74 5.84
CA GLY A 173 17.60 -2.11 5.90
C GLY A 173 16.69 -3.02 6.71
N ALA A 174 17.02 -4.31 6.66
CA ALA A 174 16.28 -5.36 7.33
C ALA A 174 17.21 -6.21 8.19
N LEU A 175 16.76 -6.59 9.37
CA LEU A 175 17.28 -7.75 10.09
C LEU A 175 16.57 -8.99 9.55
N ILE A 176 17.35 -9.94 9.06
CA ILE A 176 16.88 -11.20 8.51
C ILE A 176 17.02 -12.27 9.59
N TYR A 177 15.86 -12.77 10.00
CA TYR A 177 15.71 -13.81 11.00
C TYR A 177 15.59 -15.12 10.27
N GLU A 178 16.68 -15.89 10.20
CA GLU A 178 16.69 -17.13 9.44
C GLU A 178 16.02 -18.26 10.24
N ASP A 179 14.77 -18.55 9.90
CA ASP A 179 13.96 -19.65 10.43
C ASP A 179 13.37 -20.50 9.30
N LYS A 180 12.49 -21.46 9.60
CA LYS A 180 11.93 -22.39 8.60
C LYS A 180 11.05 -21.69 7.56
N ASP A 181 10.41 -20.60 7.94
CA ASP A 181 9.46 -19.86 7.08
C ASP A 181 10.19 -18.71 6.34
N ASN A 182 11.26 -18.22 6.97
CA ASN A 182 12.18 -17.21 6.50
C ASN A 182 13.54 -17.85 6.16
N GLU A 183 13.50 -18.99 5.48
CA GLU A 183 14.71 -19.50 4.85
C GLU A 183 15.10 -18.51 3.75
N PRO A 184 16.32 -17.96 3.81
CA PRO A 184 16.79 -17.07 2.76
C PRO A 184 16.75 -17.84 1.43
N ALA A 185 16.36 -17.18 0.34
CA ALA A 185 16.12 -17.86 -0.94
C ALA A 185 17.37 -18.63 -1.44
N PHE A 186 18.55 -18.25 -0.93
CA PHE A 186 19.80 -19.02 -0.93
C PHE A 186 20.51 -18.79 0.41
N LYS A 187 21.37 -19.72 0.86
CA LYS A 187 22.21 -19.57 2.08
C LYS A 187 22.96 -18.21 2.15
N ASP A 188 23.22 -17.62 0.99
CA ASP A 188 23.96 -16.38 0.80
C ASP A 188 23.09 -15.20 0.30
N ALA A 189 21.76 -15.37 0.20
CA ALA A 189 20.83 -14.37 -0.34
C ALA A 189 19.82 -13.90 0.71
N LYS A 190 20.04 -12.68 1.19
CA LYS A 190 19.27 -12.08 2.27
C LYS A 190 18.17 -11.18 1.75
N VAL A 191 17.08 -11.77 1.31
CA VAL A 191 15.81 -11.08 1.13
C VAL A 191 14.74 -12.16 1.23
N LEU A 192 13.74 -12.03 2.11
CA LEU A 192 12.37 -12.57 1.98
C LEU A 192 11.56 -12.24 3.24
N SER A 193 10.44 -11.52 3.13
CA SER A 193 9.10 -12.13 3.05
C SER A 193 8.17 -11.48 2.00
N ILE A 194 8.35 -10.21 1.67
CA ILE A 194 7.48 -9.46 0.71
C ILE A 194 7.52 -10.05 -0.72
N ALA A 195 8.62 -10.68 -1.12
CA ALA A 195 8.74 -11.31 -2.44
C ALA A 195 7.88 -12.59 -2.61
N LYS A 196 7.39 -13.19 -1.51
CA LYS A 196 6.48 -14.36 -1.58
C LYS A 196 5.01 -13.96 -1.77
N GLU A 197 4.59 -12.78 -1.31
CA GLU A 197 3.16 -12.39 -1.30
C GLU A 197 2.75 -11.46 -2.46
N ASN A 198 3.68 -10.75 -3.09
CA ASN A 198 3.36 -9.82 -4.17
C ASN A 198 3.28 -10.49 -5.55
N LYS A 199 2.10 -11.01 -5.89
CA LYS A 199 1.68 -11.31 -7.28
C LYS A 199 1.15 -10.09 -8.04
N GLU A 200 1.22 -8.87 -7.49
CA GLU A 200 0.81 -7.65 -8.19
C GLU A 200 2.02 -6.79 -8.62
N PRO A 201 2.06 -6.34 -9.89
CA PRO A 201 3.14 -5.51 -10.40
C PRO A 201 2.80 -4.05 -10.08
N LYS A 202 3.50 -3.46 -9.11
CA LYS A 202 3.75 -2.00 -8.99
C LYS A 202 4.46 -1.71 -7.67
N MET A 203 5.77 -1.90 -7.65
CA MET A 203 6.74 -0.98 -7.03
C MET A 203 8.14 -1.53 -7.28
N GLU A 204 8.90 -0.80 -8.10
CA GLU A 204 10.30 -1.05 -8.42
C GLU A 204 11.18 -0.84 -7.18
N LEU A 205 11.27 -1.88 -6.35
CA LEU A 205 12.32 -2.04 -5.33
C LEU A 205 13.19 -3.20 -5.79
N VAL A 206 14.51 -3.08 -5.69
CA VAL A 206 15.43 -4.19 -5.97
C VAL A 206 15.25 -5.24 -4.87
N TYR A 207 14.28 -6.12 -5.06
CA TYR A 207 14.21 -7.44 -4.45
C TYR A 207 14.23 -8.41 -5.63
N ALA A 208 15.16 -9.37 -5.63
CA ALA A 208 15.44 -10.26 -6.75
C ALA A 208 14.20 -10.79 -7.49
N SER A 209 14.15 -10.63 -8.81
CA SER A 209 13.35 -11.47 -9.71
C SER A 209 14.06 -11.62 -11.07
N LYS A 210 13.93 -12.81 -11.69
CA LYS A 210 14.68 -13.30 -12.85
C LYS A 210 13.69 -13.64 -13.99
N TYR A 211 13.80 -12.93 -15.13
CA TYR A 211 13.32 -13.11 -16.55
C TYR A 211 11.93 -13.76 -16.87
N LYS A 212 11.23 -13.56 -18.00
CA LYS A 212 11.06 -12.61 -19.14
C LYS A 212 9.83 -13.11 -19.94
N GLU A 213 9.06 -12.25 -20.60
CA GLU A 213 8.38 -12.53 -21.90
C GLU A 213 7.82 -11.22 -22.52
N ASP A 214 7.70 -11.22 -23.85
CA ASP A 214 7.88 -10.11 -24.80
C ASP A 214 6.59 -9.41 -25.30
N GLU A 215 6.76 -8.20 -25.90
CA GLU A 215 5.92 -7.45 -26.88
C GLU A 215 4.52 -6.90 -26.42
N LEU A 216 4.08 -5.62 -26.53
CA LEU A 216 4.45 -4.38 -27.26
C LEU A 216 3.75 -3.10 -26.66
N ILE A 217 4.50 -2.00 -26.47
CA ILE A 217 4.34 -0.52 -26.74
C ILE A 217 2.95 0.21 -26.69
N THR A 218 2.71 1.47 -26.21
CA THR A 218 3.36 2.57 -25.41
C THR A 218 2.33 3.72 -25.14
N SER A 219 2.72 4.81 -24.45
CA SER A 219 2.63 6.19 -25.00
C SER A 219 3.62 7.13 -24.25
N ALA A 220 4.79 7.53 -24.73
CA ALA A 220 5.37 7.50 -26.07
C ALA A 220 6.93 7.47 -26.00
N GLY A 221 7.56 6.53 -26.71
CA GLY A 221 8.87 6.75 -27.35
C GLY A 221 8.62 7.40 -28.72
N GLU A 222 9.52 8.12 -29.37
CA GLU A 222 10.99 8.11 -29.34
C GLU A 222 11.53 9.52 -29.69
N THR A 223 12.86 9.66 -29.74
CA THR A 223 13.43 10.21 -30.99
C THR A 223 14.63 9.39 -31.42
N VAL A 224 14.46 8.71 -32.55
CA VAL A 224 15.52 8.40 -33.49
C VAL A 224 16.12 9.72 -33.97
N VAL A 225 17.45 9.80 -34.01
CA VAL A 225 18.15 10.80 -34.82
C VAL A 225 17.81 10.51 -36.28
N LYS A 226 17.08 11.40 -36.94
CA LYS A 226 17.07 11.49 -38.40
C LYS A 226 17.39 12.90 -38.84
N GLU A 227 18.33 12.97 -39.78
CA GLU A 227 18.53 14.13 -40.63
C GLU A 227 17.22 14.57 -41.30
N LYS A 228 17.19 15.86 -41.57
CA LYS A 228 16.06 16.68 -42.02
C LYS A 228 15.23 16.05 -43.14
N GLU A 229 13.94 15.86 -42.86
CA GLU A 229 12.86 16.19 -43.80
C GLU A 229 11.90 17.15 -43.10
N ALA A 230 11.49 18.20 -43.81
CA ALA A 230 10.67 19.27 -43.28
C ALA A 230 9.26 18.76 -42.94
N VAL A 231 8.93 18.70 -41.65
CA VAL A 231 7.59 18.36 -41.16
C VAL A 231 6.99 19.56 -40.42
N GLN A 232 5.74 19.85 -40.76
CA GLN A 232 4.94 20.98 -40.30
C GLN A 232 4.64 20.92 -38.79
N PRO A 233 4.46 22.07 -38.11
CA PRO A 233 4.21 22.12 -36.67
C PRO A 233 2.88 21.46 -36.28
N GLU A 234 2.94 20.45 -35.39
CA GLU A 234 1.73 19.90 -34.75
C GLU A 234 1.13 20.90 -33.75
N ILE A 235 -0.14 21.18 -33.96
CA ILE A 235 -0.95 22.13 -33.19
C ILE A 235 -1.30 21.47 -31.83
N PRO A 236 -1.04 22.13 -30.68
CA PRO A 236 -1.43 21.59 -29.37
C PRO A 236 -2.94 21.32 -29.31
N LYS A 237 -3.32 20.11 -28.91
CA LYS A 237 -4.74 19.74 -28.74
C LYS A 237 -5.37 20.66 -27.69
N PRO A 238 -6.54 21.26 -27.97
CA PRO A 238 -7.16 22.21 -27.06
C PRO A 238 -7.56 21.51 -25.76
N ILE A 239 -7.09 22.05 -24.63
CA ILE A 239 -7.59 21.66 -23.30
C ILE A 239 -9.01 22.23 -23.19
N ILE A 240 -10.01 21.36 -23.11
CA ILE A 240 -11.40 21.75 -22.99
C ILE A 240 -11.71 21.89 -21.50
N LYS A 241 -12.18 23.07 -21.08
CA LYS A 241 -12.69 23.26 -19.72
C LYS A 241 -14.16 22.87 -19.67
N ILE A 242 -14.53 22.03 -18.71
CA ILE A 242 -15.92 21.66 -18.45
C ILE A 242 -16.32 22.11 -17.05
N LYS A 243 -17.60 22.44 -16.86
CA LYS A 243 -18.15 22.88 -15.58
C LYS A 243 -19.04 21.80 -14.99
N CYS A 244 -18.80 21.40 -13.75
CA CYS A 244 -19.58 20.38 -13.07
C CYS A 244 -21.03 20.85 -12.83
N SER A 245 -22.02 20.16 -13.39
CA SER A 245 -23.44 20.52 -13.20
C SER A 245 -23.94 20.35 -11.76
N ASN A 246 -23.23 19.60 -10.92
CA ASN A 246 -23.61 19.36 -9.53
C ASN A 246 -23.04 20.38 -8.53
N CYS A 247 -21.81 20.86 -8.75
CA CYS A 247 -21.14 21.78 -7.80
C CYS A 247 -20.55 23.04 -8.41
N GLY A 248 -20.65 23.21 -9.73
CA GLY A 248 -20.16 24.39 -10.46
C GLY A 248 -18.65 24.47 -10.66
N GLU A 249 -17.89 23.49 -10.19
CA GLU A 249 -16.42 23.48 -10.32
C GLU A 249 -15.99 23.35 -11.79
N GLU A 250 -15.03 24.19 -12.21
CA GLU A 250 -14.40 24.09 -13.52
C GLU A 250 -13.23 23.11 -13.47
N MET A 251 -13.09 22.28 -14.51
CA MET A 251 -12.03 21.29 -14.59
C MET A 251 -11.55 21.07 -16.04
N ASP A 252 -10.26 20.79 -16.16
CA ASP A 252 -9.62 20.50 -17.44
C ASP A 252 -9.96 19.07 -17.90
N TYR A 253 -10.38 18.94 -19.15
CA TYR A 253 -10.76 17.69 -19.79
C TYR A 253 -10.01 17.51 -21.12
N ASN A 254 -9.28 16.39 -21.22
CA ASN A 254 -8.39 16.11 -22.35
C ASN A 254 -9.11 15.46 -23.55
N GLY A 255 -10.45 15.35 -23.55
CA GLY A 255 -11.22 14.86 -24.69
C GLY A 255 -11.24 13.34 -24.91
N ILE A 256 -10.51 12.55 -24.11
CA ILE A 256 -10.35 11.10 -24.32
C ILE A 256 -11.42 10.28 -23.56
N ASP A 257 -11.71 10.64 -22.31
CA ASP A 257 -12.56 9.82 -21.45
C ASP A 257 -14.05 10.12 -21.60
N VAL A 258 -14.89 9.12 -21.84
CA VAL A 258 -16.35 9.30 -21.95
C VAL A 258 -17.00 9.76 -20.62
N LYS A 259 -16.33 9.48 -19.49
CA LYS A 259 -16.81 9.78 -18.13
C LYS A 259 -15.72 10.49 -17.33
N VAL A 260 -16.06 11.62 -16.74
CA VAL A 260 -15.13 12.44 -15.95
C VAL A 260 -15.61 12.49 -14.51
N LYS A 261 -14.73 12.24 -13.53
CA LYS A 261 -15.08 12.36 -12.12
C LYS A 261 -14.72 13.75 -11.59
N CYS A 262 -15.71 14.50 -11.11
CA CYS A 262 -15.48 15.80 -10.50
C CYS A 262 -14.57 15.67 -9.26
N GLN A 263 -13.51 16.48 -9.19
CA GLN A 263 -12.56 16.42 -8.08
C GLN A 263 -13.12 16.97 -6.76
N LYS A 264 -14.11 17.86 -6.84
CA LYS A 264 -14.71 18.53 -5.67
C LYS A 264 -15.87 17.73 -5.07
N CYS A 265 -16.89 17.43 -5.85
CA CYS A 265 -18.09 16.74 -5.37
C CYS A 265 -18.11 15.24 -5.68
N PHE A 266 -17.13 14.71 -6.41
CA PHE A 266 -17.02 13.28 -6.74
C PHE A 266 -18.19 12.70 -7.55
N ALA A 267 -19.02 13.55 -8.16
CA ALA A 267 -20.01 13.13 -9.15
C ALA A 267 -19.32 12.66 -10.44
N ILE A 268 -19.95 11.75 -11.17
CA ILE A 268 -19.47 11.31 -12.49
C ILE A 268 -20.27 12.07 -13.54
N LEU A 269 -19.55 12.73 -14.42
CA LEU A 269 -20.06 13.64 -15.45
C LEU A 269 -19.80 13.07 -16.83
N ASP A 270 -20.58 13.52 -17.81
CA ASP A 270 -20.28 13.35 -19.22
C ASP A 270 -19.28 14.43 -19.71
N LYS A 271 -18.96 14.38 -21.00
CA LYS A 271 -18.07 15.35 -21.68
C LYS A 271 -18.58 16.79 -21.69
N SER A 272 -19.86 17.04 -21.40
CA SER A 272 -20.44 18.38 -21.29
C SER A 272 -20.38 18.93 -19.86
N GLY A 273 -19.96 18.11 -18.89
CA GLY A 273 -20.03 18.44 -17.46
C GLY A 273 -21.39 18.10 -16.83
N THR A 274 -22.30 17.44 -17.56
CA THR A 274 -23.61 17.02 -17.06
C THR A 274 -23.47 15.77 -16.21
N MET A 275 -24.09 15.76 -15.03
CA MET A 275 -24.03 14.65 -14.08
C MET A 275 -24.75 13.40 -14.59
N ILE A 276 -23.99 12.33 -14.81
CA ILE A 276 -24.49 10.98 -15.12
C ILE A 276 -24.83 10.24 -13.82
N TYR A 277 -23.95 10.34 -12.82
CA TYR A 277 -24.14 9.70 -11.52
C TYR A 277 -23.85 10.68 -10.38
N PRO A 278 -24.61 10.59 -9.26
CA PRO A 278 -24.42 11.46 -8.10
C PRO A 278 -23.02 11.32 -7.48
N PRO A 279 -22.66 12.17 -6.50
CA PRO A 279 -21.47 12.02 -5.68
C PRO A 279 -21.25 10.58 -5.20
N GLN A 280 -20.10 10.00 -5.56
CA GLN A 280 -19.76 8.60 -5.27
C GLN A 280 -19.18 8.40 -3.86
N ILE A 281 -19.80 9.03 -2.86
CA ILE A 281 -19.37 9.01 -1.45
C ILE A 281 -19.99 7.79 -0.74
N LYS A 282 -19.16 6.92 -0.16
CA LYS A 282 -19.58 5.69 0.52
C LYS A 282 -19.51 5.87 2.04
N ASP A 283 -20.58 6.40 2.61
CA ASP A 283 -20.81 6.57 4.04
C ASP A 283 -21.63 5.42 4.65
N PHE A 284 -21.59 4.24 4.03
CA PHE A 284 -22.21 3.01 4.51
C PHE A 284 -21.25 1.83 4.27
N SER A 285 -21.42 0.76 5.05
CA SER A 285 -20.58 -0.45 4.95
C SER A 285 -21.44 -1.66 4.64
N VAL A 286 -21.42 -2.10 3.37
CA VAL A 286 -22.05 -3.36 2.96
C VAL A 286 -21.30 -4.02 1.81
N LEU A 287 -21.26 -5.35 1.85
CA LEU A 287 -20.80 -6.18 0.75
C LEU A 287 -21.98 -6.56 -0.14
N CYS A 288 -21.76 -6.71 -1.44
CA CYS A 288 -22.78 -7.19 -2.36
C CYS A 288 -23.30 -8.56 -1.89
N PRO A 289 -24.62 -8.73 -1.71
CA PRO A 289 -25.21 -10.01 -1.31
C PRO A 289 -24.85 -11.16 -2.26
N SER A 290 -24.70 -10.86 -3.57
CA SER A 290 -24.46 -11.88 -4.60
C SER A 290 -22.98 -12.29 -4.73
N CYS A 291 -22.04 -11.34 -4.73
CA CYS A 291 -20.62 -11.63 -5.00
C CYS A 291 -19.64 -11.17 -3.92
N ARG A 292 -20.16 -10.71 -2.76
CA ARG A 292 -19.39 -10.36 -1.56
C ARG A 292 -18.32 -9.27 -1.72
N THR A 293 -18.36 -8.48 -2.79
CA THR A 293 -17.47 -7.32 -3.00
C THR A 293 -18.05 -6.01 -2.45
N GLY A 294 -17.21 -5.07 -2.03
CA GLY A 294 -17.59 -3.70 -1.62
C GLY A 294 -17.55 -2.66 -2.76
N ARG A 295 -17.41 -3.10 -4.01
CA ARG A 295 -17.30 -2.23 -5.19
C ARG A 295 -18.70 -1.81 -5.68
N TRP A 296 -19.19 -0.73 -5.11
CA TRP A 296 -20.47 -0.09 -5.50
C TRP A 296 -20.30 1.14 -6.39
N LEU A 297 -21.20 1.28 -7.36
CA LEU A 297 -21.53 2.51 -8.09
C LEU A 297 -22.88 3.02 -7.56
N ILE A 298 -22.94 4.29 -7.15
CA ILE A 298 -24.18 4.91 -6.67
C ILE A 298 -24.94 5.45 -7.88
N LEU A 299 -26.09 4.87 -8.19
CA LEU A 299 -26.95 5.26 -9.31
C LEU A 299 -27.83 6.47 -8.95
N SER A 300 -28.40 6.44 -7.74
CA SER A 300 -29.17 7.55 -7.18
C SER A 300 -29.04 7.57 -5.66
N ARG A 301 -29.23 8.75 -5.07
CA ARG A 301 -29.04 8.95 -3.63
C ARG A 301 -30.10 9.91 -3.08
N LYS A 302 -30.75 9.49 -2.01
CA LYS A 302 -31.65 10.26 -1.16
C LYS A 302 -31.10 10.27 0.27
N GLU A 303 -31.77 11.00 1.15
CA GLU A 303 -31.36 11.10 2.55
C GLU A 303 -31.47 9.74 3.27
N ASP A 304 -32.56 9.02 3.03
CA ASP A 304 -32.95 7.77 3.70
C ASP A 304 -32.69 6.51 2.86
N SER A 305 -32.28 6.66 1.60
CA SER A 305 -32.13 5.55 0.68
C SER A 305 -31.10 5.81 -0.42
N ALA A 306 -30.54 4.76 -1.00
CA ALA A 306 -29.66 4.84 -2.15
C ALA A 306 -29.91 3.66 -3.10
N LYS A 307 -29.85 3.92 -4.41
CA LYS A 307 -29.84 2.88 -5.44
C LYS A 307 -28.39 2.63 -5.86
N LEU A 308 -27.94 1.39 -5.72
CA LEU A 308 -26.56 0.97 -5.93
C LEU A 308 -26.47 -0.07 -7.05
N GLN A 309 -25.39 -0.06 -7.80
CA GLN A 309 -25.02 -1.14 -8.73
C GLN A 309 -23.69 -1.74 -8.29
N CYS A 310 -23.63 -3.07 -8.19
CA CYS A 310 -22.38 -3.77 -7.93
C CYS A 310 -21.50 -3.73 -9.18
N SER A 311 -20.28 -3.20 -9.09
CA SER A 311 -19.38 -3.09 -10.24
C SER A 311 -18.82 -4.43 -10.73
N GLN A 312 -18.98 -5.51 -9.94
CA GLN A 312 -18.48 -6.84 -10.30
C GLN A 312 -19.54 -7.72 -10.96
N CYS A 313 -20.75 -7.77 -10.40
CA CYS A 313 -21.83 -8.63 -10.91
C CYS A 313 -22.97 -7.85 -11.56
N SER A 314 -22.84 -6.52 -11.69
CA SER A 314 -23.80 -5.60 -12.33
C SER A 314 -25.21 -5.56 -11.75
N LYS A 315 -25.49 -6.35 -10.70
CA LYS A 315 -26.77 -6.36 -9.99
C LYS A 315 -27.04 -5.04 -9.28
N GLU A 316 -28.29 -4.61 -9.33
CA GLU A 316 -28.77 -3.39 -8.70
C GLU A 316 -29.47 -3.67 -7.37
N TYR A 317 -29.29 -2.77 -6.41
CA TYR A 317 -29.86 -2.88 -5.07
C TYR A 317 -30.43 -1.54 -4.59
N ASN A 318 -31.59 -1.59 -3.96
CA ASN A 318 -32.11 -0.49 -3.15
C ASN A 318 -31.67 -0.71 -1.70
N VAL A 319 -30.98 0.28 -1.14
CA VAL A 319 -30.50 0.27 0.25
C VAL A 319 -31.26 1.34 1.03
N ILE A 320 -31.87 0.95 2.14
CA ILE A 320 -32.59 1.85 3.05
C ILE A 320 -31.74 2.02 4.31
N PHE A 321 -31.61 3.27 4.75
CA PHE A 321 -30.84 3.64 5.93
C PHE A 321 -31.75 3.81 7.16
N GLU A 322 -31.27 3.42 8.33
CA GLU A 322 -31.94 3.72 9.60
C GLU A 322 -31.87 5.23 9.89
N LYS A 323 -32.98 5.82 10.35
CA LYS A 323 -32.96 7.18 10.90
C LYS A 323 -32.19 7.15 12.22
N ALA A 324 -31.13 7.94 12.32
CA ALA A 324 -30.34 8.03 13.54
C ALA A 324 -31.22 8.50 14.71
N LYS A 325 -31.32 7.68 15.77
CA LYS A 325 -31.92 8.10 17.03
C LYS A 325 -30.88 8.89 17.81
N VAL A 326 -31.03 10.21 17.85
CA VAL A 326 -30.16 11.07 18.66
C VAL A 326 -30.50 10.81 20.13
N ASN A 327 -29.55 10.28 20.90
CA ASN A 327 -29.74 10.08 22.33
C ASN A 327 -29.50 11.40 23.06
N ASP A 328 -30.58 12.02 23.52
CA ASP A 328 -30.60 13.39 24.04
C ASP A 328 -29.96 13.54 25.45
N ALA A 329 -29.57 12.44 26.08
CA ALA A 329 -28.93 12.46 27.39
C ALA A 329 -27.46 12.95 27.34
N ILE A 330 -26.75 12.67 26.24
CA ILE A 330 -25.32 13.00 26.09
C ILE A 330 -25.12 14.47 25.66
N SER A 331 -26.16 15.11 25.10
CA SER A 331 -26.11 16.51 24.65
C SER A 331 -25.92 17.53 25.79
N LYS A 332 -26.13 17.11 27.05
CA LYS A 332 -26.08 17.99 28.24
C LYS A 332 -24.72 18.03 28.96
N ILE A 333 -23.76 17.20 28.56
CA ILE A 333 -22.45 17.12 29.22
C ILE A 333 -21.37 17.60 28.24
N SER A 334 -20.68 18.69 28.61
CA SER A 334 -19.53 19.22 27.87
C SER A 334 -18.24 18.52 28.31
N PHE A 335 -17.63 17.76 27.42
CA PHE A 335 -16.32 17.14 27.63
C PHE A 335 -15.45 17.31 26.39
N VAL A 336 -14.15 17.40 26.62
CA VAL A 336 -13.15 17.38 25.54
C VAL A 336 -12.93 15.93 25.13
N TYR A 337 -12.99 15.66 23.83
CA TYR A 337 -12.72 14.33 23.30
C TYR A 337 -11.68 14.39 22.19
N THR A 338 -10.89 13.33 22.11
CA THR A 338 -10.03 13.03 20.96
C THR A 338 -10.57 11.77 20.30
N SER A 339 -10.83 11.82 19.00
CA SER A 339 -11.33 10.68 18.24
C SER A 339 -10.58 10.56 16.92
N THR A 340 -10.71 9.40 16.30
CA THR A 340 -10.15 9.09 15.01
C THR A 340 -11.29 8.74 14.08
N ILE A 341 -11.50 9.56 13.05
CA ILE A 341 -12.52 9.31 12.02
C ILE A 341 -11.83 8.82 10.75
N SER A 342 -12.52 8.07 9.91
CA SER A 342 -11.96 7.71 8.60
C SER A 342 -12.69 8.45 7.50
N CYS A 343 -11.92 8.93 6.53
CA CYS A 343 -12.46 9.54 5.34
C CYS A 343 -13.41 8.56 4.61
N PRO A 344 -14.66 8.95 4.29
CA PRO A 344 -15.62 8.07 3.63
C PRO A 344 -15.20 7.68 2.20
N GLN A 345 -14.26 8.42 1.60
CA GLN A 345 -13.81 8.17 0.24
C GLN A 345 -12.57 7.26 0.16
N CYS A 346 -11.61 7.42 1.07
CA CYS A 346 -10.31 6.74 0.97
C CYS A 346 -9.91 5.95 2.22
N SER A 347 -10.79 5.91 3.22
CA SER A 347 -10.60 5.24 4.51
C SER A 347 -9.39 5.73 5.33
N LYS A 348 -8.72 6.80 4.90
CA LYS A 348 -7.59 7.39 5.65
C LYS A 348 -8.10 7.89 7.00
N SER A 349 -7.41 7.46 8.04
CA SER A 349 -7.58 7.93 9.41
C SER A 349 -7.27 9.43 9.54
N ILE A 350 -8.17 10.17 10.18
CA ILE A 350 -8.10 11.61 10.45
C ILE A 350 -8.30 11.78 11.96
N TYR A 351 -7.31 12.36 12.62
CA TYR A 351 -7.39 12.70 14.03
C TYR A 351 -8.23 13.96 14.21
N ILE A 352 -9.15 13.91 15.16
CA ILE A 352 -10.01 15.02 15.51
C ILE A 352 -10.00 15.22 17.03
N ALA A 353 -9.89 16.47 17.46
CA ALA A 353 -10.14 16.89 18.84
C ALA A 353 -11.28 17.91 18.83
N GLY A 354 -12.13 17.88 19.85
CA GLY A 354 -13.28 18.78 19.96
C GLY A 354 -13.94 18.77 21.32
N VAL A 355 -14.96 19.61 21.47
CA VAL A 355 -15.84 19.64 22.64
C VAL A 355 -17.19 19.03 22.28
N SER A 356 -17.77 18.22 23.17
CA SER A 356 -19.03 17.47 22.93
C SER A 356 -20.27 18.34 22.67
N GLY A 357 -20.19 19.66 22.91
CA GLY A 357 -21.24 20.62 22.57
C GLY A 357 -21.36 20.95 21.08
N MET A 358 -20.44 20.49 20.23
CA MET A 358 -20.55 20.66 18.77
C MET A 358 -21.33 19.48 18.17
N ASP A 359 -22.40 19.78 17.42
CA ASP A 359 -23.20 18.76 16.72
C ASP A 359 -22.50 18.23 15.46
N SER A 360 -21.83 19.12 14.74
CA SER A 360 -21.11 18.78 13.52
C SER A 360 -19.84 19.64 13.38
N ARG A 361 -18.92 19.13 12.58
CA ARG A 361 -17.70 19.83 12.20
C ARG A 361 -17.35 19.52 10.75
N LEU A 362 -16.93 20.53 10.01
CA LEU A 362 -16.37 20.33 8.69
C LEU A 362 -14.99 19.68 8.83
N VAL A 363 -14.76 18.57 8.14
CA VAL A 363 -13.50 17.83 8.16
C VAL A 363 -12.95 17.76 6.74
N LYS A 364 -11.66 18.11 6.60
CA LYS A 364 -10.91 17.95 5.35
C LYS A 364 -9.97 16.75 5.41
N CYS A 365 -10.10 15.82 4.46
CA CYS A 365 -9.18 14.70 4.35
C CYS A 365 -7.82 15.15 3.78
N GLY A 366 -6.74 14.95 4.53
CA GLY A 366 -5.39 15.28 4.06
C GLY A 366 -4.96 14.54 2.78
N LYS A 367 -5.46 13.31 2.56
CA LYS A 367 -5.12 12.45 1.42
C LYS A 367 -5.91 12.79 0.15
N CYS A 368 -7.25 12.77 0.21
CA CYS A 368 -8.10 12.96 -0.97
C CYS A 368 -8.74 14.35 -1.07
N LYS A 369 -8.43 15.26 -0.15
CA LYS A 369 -8.94 16.64 -0.08
C LYS A 369 -10.46 16.80 0.04
N LEU A 370 -11.22 15.69 0.14
CA LEU A 370 -12.66 15.71 0.41
C LEU A 370 -12.94 16.48 1.71
N GLU A 371 -13.83 17.46 1.61
CA GLU A 371 -14.45 18.16 2.74
C GLU A 371 -15.83 17.56 2.99
N PHE A 372 -16.10 17.17 4.23
CA PHE A 372 -17.36 16.55 4.61
C PHE A 372 -17.73 16.92 6.04
N ASP A 373 -19.04 17.07 6.30
CA ASP A 373 -19.55 17.28 7.64
C ASP A 373 -19.51 15.98 8.44
N TYR A 374 -18.76 16.02 9.55
CA TYR A 374 -18.74 14.95 10.53
C TYR A 374 -19.67 15.32 11.68
N ASN A 375 -20.79 14.60 11.79
CA ASN A 375 -21.68 14.71 12.94
C ASN A 375 -21.11 13.86 14.08
N ILE A 376 -20.83 14.52 15.20
CA ILE A 376 -20.14 13.93 16.37
C ILE A 376 -21.07 12.99 17.14
N LYS A 377 -22.38 13.23 17.05
CA LYS A 377 -23.45 12.47 17.72
C LYS A 377 -23.91 11.24 16.92
N ASN A 378 -23.63 11.20 15.62
CA ASN A 378 -24.10 10.13 14.74
C ASN A 378 -23.02 9.08 14.46
N GLU A 379 -23.48 7.88 14.18
CA GLU A 379 -22.60 6.78 13.81
C GLU A 379 -21.85 7.06 12.51
N ARG A 380 -20.59 6.63 12.48
CA ARG A 380 -19.62 6.81 11.37
C ARG A 380 -20.14 6.34 10.00
N TYR A 381 -21.07 5.38 10.00
CA TYR A 381 -21.70 4.87 8.80
C TYR A 381 -23.21 4.89 9.00
N LYS A 382 -23.95 5.22 7.95
CA LYS A 382 -25.39 4.99 7.95
C LYS A 382 -25.64 3.50 8.16
N ARG A 383 -26.37 3.17 9.22
CA ARG A 383 -26.87 1.81 9.44
C ARG A 383 -27.85 1.48 8.34
N ILE A 384 -27.73 0.28 7.81
CA ILE A 384 -28.59 -0.21 6.75
C ILE A 384 -29.71 -1.01 7.41
N SER A 385 -30.94 -0.56 7.23
CA SER A 385 -32.12 -1.28 7.72
C SER A 385 -32.53 -2.39 6.76
N LYS A 386 -32.40 -2.15 5.45
CA LYS A 386 -32.87 -3.08 4.40
C LYS A 386 -32.03 -2.98 3.13
N ILE A 387 -31.82 -4.12 2.47
CA ILE A 387 -31.26 -4.24 1.13
C ILE A 387 -32.19 -5.10 0.30
N GLU A 388 -32.60 -4.58 -0.86
CA GLU A 388 -33.47 -5.28 -1.80
C GLU A 388 -32.81 -5.33 -3.17
N GLU A 389 -32.69 -6.51 -3.77
CA GLU A 389 -32.23 -6.65 -5.15
C GLU A 389 -33.31 -6.12 -6.10
N VAL A 390 -32.93 -5.23 -7.01
CA VAL A 390 -33.83 -4.72 -8.04
C VAL A 390 -33.81 -5.74 -9.19
N ILE A 391 -34.81 -6.61 -9.22
CA ILE A 391 -35.02 -7.54 -10.33
C ILE A 391 -35.54 -6.70 -11.51
N PRO A 392 -34.87 -6.68 -12.67
CA PRO A 392 -35.42 -6.07 -13.87
C PRO A 392 -36.75 -6.75 -14.20
N ASN A 393 -37.86 -6.02 -14.14
CA ASN A 393 -39.15 -6.56 -14.55
C ASN A 393 -39.06 -6.91 -16.05
N GLU A 394 -39.16 -8.20 -16.39
CA GLU A 394 -39.29 -8.66 -17.78
C GLU A 394 -40.65 -8.31 -18.42
N ASN A 395 -41.58 -7.64 -17.72
CA ASN A 395 -42.92 -7.39 -18.24
C ASN A 395 -43.36 -5.93 -18.08
N LYS A 396 -43.03 -5.11 -19.08
CA LYS A 396 -43.89 -4.03 -19.61
C LYS A 396 -43.60 -3.84 -21.10
N ILE A 397 -43.95 -4.85 -21.90
CA ILE A 397 -44.38 -4.62 -23.28
C ILE A 397 -45.90 -4.49 -23.17
N ASP A 398 -46.37 -3.25 -23.09
CA ASP A 398 -47.79 -2.92 -23.22
C ASP A 398 -48.24 -3.26 -24.66
N ASN A 399 -48.61 -4.52 -24.89
CA ASN A 399 -49.38 -4.89 -26.07
C ASN A 399 -50.82 -4.42 -25.88
N LYS A 400 -51.06 -3.21 -26.38
CA LYS A 400 -52.38 -2.73 -26.73
C LYS A 400 -52.83 -3.50 -27.99
N LYS A 401 -53.57 -4.59 -27.81
CA LYS A 401 -54.46 -5.15 -28.84
C LYS A 401 -55.63 -5.87 -28.16
N GLU A 402 -56.78 -5.22 -28.26
CA GLU A 402 -58.09 -5.87 -28.17
C GLU A 402 -58.17 -6.99 -29.21
N SER A 403 -58.66 -8.16 -28.80
CA SER A 403 -59.86 -8.79 -29.35
C SER A 403 -60.01 -10.21 -28.81
N SER A 404 -61.13 -10.44 -28.11
CA SER A 404 -61.98 -11.63 -28.15
C SER A 404 -61.35 -13.01 -28.37
N GLU A 405 -61.52 -13.93 -27.42
CA GLU A 405 -62.56 -14.97 -27.53
C GLU A 405 -62.60 -15.85 -26.28
N GLU A 406 -63.79 -16.41 -26.08
CA GLU A 406 -64.28 -17.13 -24.91
C GLU A 406 -63.63 -18.50 -24.71
N GLY A 407 -63.67 -18.97 -23.46
CA GLY A 407 -63.85 -20.39 -23.18
C GLY A 407 -62.82 -21.03 -22.26
N GLY A 408 -63.30 -21.62 -21.16
CA GLY A 408 -62.72 -22.87 -20.66
C GLY A 408 -62.21 -22.92 -19.22
N ASN A 409 -63.16 -23.00 -18.28
CA ASN A 409 -63.19 -23.81 -17.05
C ASN A 409 -62.09 -23.76 -15.97
N LYS A 410 -62.61 -23.54 -14.75
CA LYS A 410 -62.04 -23.73 -13.41
C LYS A 410 -61.49 -25.13 -13.17
N MET A 411 -60.37 -25.20 -12.46
CA MET A 411 -60.09 -26.26 -11.48
C MET A 411 -59.29 -25.71 -10.31
N ASP A 412 -59.97 -25.50 -9.18
CA ASP A 412 -59.37 -25.55 -7.86
C ASP A 412 -59.32 -27.01 -7.40
N LYS A 413 -58.16 -27.48 -6.91
CA LYS A 413 -57.98 -27.81 -5.48
C LYS A 413 -56.76 -28.69 -5.19
N GLU A 414 -56.10 -28.27 -4.10
CA GLU A 414 -55.46 -29.09 -3.07
C GLU A 414 -54.21 -29.91 -3.42
N LYS A 415 -53.07 -29.46 -2.91
CA LYS A 415 -52.07 -30.37 -2.33
C LYS A 415 -51.62 -29.92 -0.94
N LYS A 416 -51.80 -30.86 -0.02
CA LYS A 416 -51.61 -30.79 1.43
C LYS A 416 -50.15 -30.52 1.83
N VAL A 417 -50.02 -29.64 2.81
CA VAL A 417 -48.86 -29.48 3.69
C VAL A 417 -48.74 -30.71 4.60
N LYS A 418 -47.55 -31.33 4.67
CA LYS A 418 -47.15 -32.16 5.82
C LYS A 418 -45.95 -31.50 6.50
N LYS A 419 -46.19 -30.99 7.71
CA LYS A 419 -45.18 -30.70 8.74
C LYS A 419 -44.52 -32.01 9.17
N ALA A 420 -43.20 -31.99 9.35
CA ALA A 420 -42.48 -32.93 10.19
C ALA A 420 -41.84 -32.14 11.34
N SER A 421 -42.30 -32.45 12.55
CA SER A 421 -41.83 -31.94 13.82
C SER A 421 -40.61 -32.73 14.32
N GLU A 422 -39.65 -31.98 14.85
CA GLU A 422 -38.81 -32.22 16.03
C GLU A 422 -38.72 -33.63 16.63
N LYS A 423 -37.48 -34.08 16.88
CA LYS A 423 -37.13 -34.78 18.12
C LYS A 423 -35.77 -34.31 18.63
N LYS A 424 -35.80 -33.71 19.82
CA LYS A 424 -34.69 -33.60 20.76
C LYS A 424 -34.27 -34.99 21.24
N VAL A 425 -32.98 -35.18 21.48
CA VAL A 425 -32.46 -36.21 22.39
C VAL A 425 -31.46 -35.51 23.31
N GLU A 426 -31.83 -35.40 24.59
CA GLU A 426 -30.91 -35.25 25.72
C GLU A 426 -30.72 -36.66 26.32
N VAL A 427 -29.48 -37.08 26.47
CA VAL A 427 -28.91 -37.73 27.68
C VAL A 427 -27.48 -37.23 27.81
#